data_AF-A0AA39T307-F1
#
_entry.id   AF-A0AA39T307-F1
#
_cell.length_a   1.000
_cell.length_b   1.000
_cell.length_c   1.000
_cell.angle_alpha   90.00
_cell.angle_beta   90.00
_cell.angle_gamma   90.00
#
_symmetry.space_group_name_H-M   'P 1'
#
loop_
_entity.id
_entity.type
_entity.pdbx_description
1 polymer ?
#
loop_
_entity_poly.entity_id
_entity_poly.type
_entity_poly.pdbx_seq_one_letter_code
_entity_poly.pdbx_strand_id
1 'polypeptide(L)'
;MVITQSESGGKSSAKLSNVLSRYCSVKLDMNNYLLWQNMVFPVIRGNKLEGFINGAKQCPSEFLFVTVPGSTEIETNPNPNPDFEE
;
A
#
# COMPACT_ATOMS: atom_id res chain seq x y z
N MET A 1 46.41 36.03 -17.17
CA MET A 1 45.05 35.77 -17.68
C MET A 1 44.25 35.20 -16.51
N VAL A 2 43.40 36.02 -15.91
CA VAL A 2 42.57 35.64 -14.75
C VAL A 2 41.25 35.15 -15.32
N ILE A 3 40.85 33.91 -15.05
CA ILE A 3 39.52 33.43 -15.43
C ILE A 3 38.73 33.19 -14.15
N THR A 4 37.99 34.23 -13.78
CA THR A 4 36.93 34.19 -12.78
C THR A 4 35.81 33.29 -13.31
N GLN A 5 35.48 32.21 -12.61
CA GLN A 5 34.28 31.42 -12.89
C GLN A 5 33.12 32.00 -12.06
N SER A 6 32.07 32.42 -12.76
CA SER A 6 30.81 32.90 -12.24
C SER A 6 29.95 31.72 -11.77
N GLU A 7 29.50 31.77 -10.52
CA GLU A 7 28.56 30.81 -9.95
C GLU A 7 27.15 31.07 -10.51
N SER A 8 26.71 30.20 -11.41
CA SER A 8 25.32 30.15 -11.88
C SER A 8 24.49 29.43 -10.82
N GLY A 9 23.82 30.21 -9.95
CA GLY A 9 22.79 29.74 -9.03
C GLY A 9 21.57 29.17 -9.75
N GLY A 10 21.70 27.97 -10.30
CA GLY A 10 20.58 27.17 -10.78
C GLY A 10 19.87 26.56 -9.58
N LYS A 11 18.72 27.12 -9.20
CA LYS A 11 17.78 26.45 -8.29
C LYS A 11 17.35 25.16 -8.97
N SER A 12 18.01 24.05 -8.64
CA SER A 12 17.54 22.72 -9.01
C SER A 12 16.18 22.55 -8.35
N SER A 13 15.13 22.66 -9.15
CA SER A 13 13.83 22.13 -8.77
C SER A 13 14.05 20.63 -8.56
N ALA A 14 14.26 20.23 -7.32
CA ALA A 14 14.33 18.84 -6.95
C ALA A 14 12.97 18.27 -7.31
N LYS A 15 12.89 17.64 -8.47
CA LYS A 15 11.76 16.84 -8.90
C LYS A 15 11.50 15.91 -7.72
N LEU A 16 10.36 16.05 -7.05
CA LEU A 16 9.92 15.16 -5.98
C LEU A 16 9.67 13.80 -6.64
N SER A 17 10.74 13.09 -6.98
CA SER A 17 10.70 11.73 -7.46
C SER A 17 10.01 10.96 -6.36
N ASN A 18 8.84 10.42 -6.68
CA ASN A 18 7.95 9.69 -5.80
C ASN A 18 8.77 8.91 -4.75
N VAL A 19 8.89 9.45 -3.53
CA VAL A 19 9.82 8.93 -2.51
C VAL A 19 9.42 7.50 -2.12
N LEU A 20 8.15 7.17 -2.33
CA LEU A 20 7.55 5.85 -2.17
C LEU A 20 7.88 4.85 -3.29
N SER A 21 8.35 5.30 -4.46
CA SER A 21 8.73 4.41 -5.57
C SER A 21 10.11 3.78 -5.39
N ARG A 22 10.86 4.16 -4.34
CA ARG A 22 12.15 3.55 -4.02
C ARG A 22 11.98 2.61 -2.83
N TYR A 23 12.48 1.39 -2.98
CA TYR A 23 12.54 0.44 -1.88
C TYR A 23 13.37 1.02 -0.72
N CYS A 24 12.77 1.09 0.47
CA CYS A 24 13.42 1.54 1.69
C CYS A 24 13.06 0.56 2.81
N SER A 25 14.08 0.03 3.49
CA SER A 25 13.90 -0.78 4.69
C SER A 25 14.29 0.06 5.90
N VAL A 26 13.30 0.46 6.70
CA VAL A 26 13.49 1.23 7.92
C VAL A 26 12.69 0.59 9.04
N LYS A 27 13.30 0.47 10.22
CA LYS A 27 12.59 0.01 11.42
C LYS A 27 11.78 1.16 11.99
N LEU A 28 10.49 0.95 12.21
CA LEU A 28 9.63 1.95 12.83
C LEU A 28 9.86 2.02 14.35
N ASP A 29 9.88 3.24 14.85
CA ASP A 29 9.98 3.64 16.25
C ASP A 29 9.05 4.85 16.52
N MET A 30 9.03 5.34 17.76
CA MET A 30 8.17 6.45 18.16
C MET A 30 8.48 7.77 17.44
N ASN A 31 9.70 7.93 16.91
CA ASN A 31 10.15 9.17 16.27
C ASN A 31 9.82 9.20 14.77
N ASN A 32 9.80 8.04 14.10
CA ASN A 32 9.58 7.96 12.66
C ASN A 32 8.20 7.42 12.24
N TYR A 33 7.44 6.81 13.17
CA TYR A 33 6.14 6.23 12.87
C TYR A 33 5.16 7.25 12.32
N LEU A 34 5.08 8.45 12.90
CA LEU A 34 4.14 9.49 12.46
C LEU A 34 4.42 9.96 11.02
N LEU A 35 5.70 10.08 10.67
CA LEU A 35 6.11 10.44 9.31
C LEU A 35 5.75 9.33 8.33
N TRP A 36 6.09 8.08 8.66
CA TRP A 36 5.74 6.91 7.87
C TRP A 36 4.21 6.83 7.67
N GLN A 37 3.44 7.02 8.74
CA GLN A 37 1.99 6.98 8.71
C GLN A 37 1.44 8.01 7.71
N ASN A 38 1.88 9.27 7.79
CA ASN A 38 1.42 10.33 6.89
C ASN A 38 1.79 10.09 5.43
N MET A 39 2.91 9.42 5.16
CA MET A 39 3.33 9.10 3.79
C MET A 39 2.61 7.87 3.22
N VAL A 40 2.39 6.84 4.04
CA VAL A 40 1.90 5.53 3.58
C VAL A 40 0.38 5.43 3.65
N PHE A 41 -0.28 6.07 4.63
CA PHE A 41 -1.75 6.01 4.75
C PHE A 41 -2.51 6.51 3.52
N PRO A 42 -2.11 7.60 2.84
CA PRO A 42 -2.78 8.02 1.61
C PRO A 42 -2.76 6.94 0.53
N VAL A 43 -1.66 6.20 0.40
CA VAL A 43 -1.54 5.09 -0.55
C VAL A 43 -2.41 3.92 -0.12
N ILE A 44 -2.37 3.55 1.16
CA ILE A 44 -3.23 2.49 1.73
C ILE A 44 -4.72 2.79 1.48
N ARG A 45 -5.15 4.02 1.77
CA ARG A 45 -6.54 4.46 1.59
C ARG A 45 -6.94 4.53 0.13
N GLY A 46 -6.05 5.04 -0.73
CA GLY A 46 -6.27 5.07 -2.18
C GLY A 46 -6.51 3.67 -2.77
N ASN A 47 -5.87 2.64 -2.19
CA ASN A 47 -6.04 1.24 -2.58
C ASN A 47 -7.06 0.48 -1.71
N LYS A 48 -7.83 1.16 -0.85
CA LYS A 48 -8.84 0.55 0.04
C LYS A 48 -8.29 -0.55 0.98
N LEU A 49 -7.00 -0.49 1.31
CA LEU A 49 -6.32 -1.51 2.12
C LEU A 49 -6.41 -1.29 3.63
N GLU A 50 -6.88 -0.11 4.07
CA GLU A 50 -6.89 0.28 5.50
C GLU A 50 -7.66 -0.72 6.37
N GLY A 51 -8.80 -1.21 5.89
CA GLY A 51 -9.64 -2.19 6.59
C GLY A 51 -8.94 -3.54 6.83
N PHE A 52 -8.07 -3.95 5.91
CA PHE A 52 -7.32 -5.20 6.07
C PHE A 52 -6.16 -5.03 7.06
N ILE A 53 -5.52 -3.86 7.07
CA ILE A 53 -4.38 -3.56 7.96
C ILE A 53 -4.84 -3.40 9.41
N ASN A 54 -5.98 -2.73 9.64
CA ASN A 54 -6.51 -2.54 10.99
C ASN A 54 -7.37 -3.73 11.49
N GLY A 55 -7.57 -4.75 10.65
CA GLY A 55 -8.37 -5.93 10.97
C GLY A 55 -9.89 -5.71 10.96
N ALA A 56 -10.39 -4.54 10.54
CA ALA A 56 -11.82 -4.27 10.41
C ALA A 56 -12.46 -5.04 9.24
N LYS A 57 -11.67 -5.41 8.23
CA LYS A 57 -12.08 -6.22 7.08
C LYS A 57 -11.21 -7.47 7.02
N GLN A 58 -11.83 -8.63 6.96
CA GLN A 58 -11.11 -9.88 6.70
C GLN A 58 -10.86 -10.05 5.21
N CYS A 59 -9.73 -10.68 4.87
CA CYS A 59 -9.46 -11.10 3.50
C CYS A 59 -10.58 -12.03 3.02
N PRO A 60 -11.31 -11.67 1.97
CA PRO A 60 -12.33 -12.55 1.40
C PRO A 60 -11.69 -13.85 0.92
N SER A 61 -12.41 -14.96 1.04
CA SER A 61 -11.97 -16.23 0.46
C SER A 61 -12.03 -16.17 -1.07
N GLU A 62 -11.09 -16.83 -1.73
CA GLU A 62 -10.99 -16.91 -3.19
C GLU A 62 -12.24 -17.55 -3.82
N PHE A 63 -12.84 -18.52 -3.12
CA PHE A 63 -14.04 -19.24 -3.55
C PHE A 63 -15.18 -19.05 -2.56
N LEU A 64 -16.40 -18.97 -3.07
CA LEU A 64 -17.60 -18.95 -2.23
C LEU A 64 -17.91 -20.35 -1.71
N PHE A 65 -18.45 -20.47 -0.50
CA PHE A 65 -18.92 -21.74 0.04
C PHE A 65 -20.43 -21.90 -0.20
N VAL A 66 -20.87 -23.07 -0.65
CA VAL A 66 -22.29 -23.39 -0.80
C VAL A 66 -22.66 -24.42 0.26
N THR A 67 -23.72 -24.15 1.00
CA THR A 67 -24.33 -25.11 1.91
C THR A 67 -25.44 -25.85 1.18
N VAL A 68 -25.28 -27.15 0.95
CA VAL A 68 -26.31 -27.98 0.36
C VAL A 68 -27.38 -28.27 1.44
N PRO A 69 -28.66 -27.93 1.24
CA PRO A 69 -29.69 -28.17 2.24
C PRO A 69 -29.84 -29.68 2.50
N GLY A 70 -29.49 -30.11 3.71
CA GLY A 70 -29.57 -31.52 4.15
C GLY A 70 -28.23 -32.23 4.34
N SER A 71 -27.10 -31.61 3.95
CA SER A 71 -25.74 -32.09 4.22
C SER A 71 -25.03 -31.20 5.23
N THR A 72 -24.23 -31.80 6.12
CA THR A 72 -23.28 -31.08 7.00
C THR A 72 -21.99 -30.68 6.28
N GLU A 73 -21.83 -31.04 5.00
CA GLU A 73 -20.64 -30.76 4.20
C GLU A 73 -20.72 -29.39 3.55
N ILE A 74 -19.67 -28.60 3.73
CA ILE A 74 -19.49 -27.30 3.08
C ILE A 74 -18.74 -27.57 1.77
N GLU A 75 -19.42 -27.45 0.64
CA GLU A 75 -18.77 -27.56 -0.67
C GLU A 75 -18.28 -26.19 -1.15
N THR A 76 -17.09 -26.16 -1.74
CA THR A 76 -16.56 -24.96 -2.40
C THR A 76 -17.25 -24.77 -3.75
N ASN A 77 -17.83 -23.60 -3.96
CA ASN A 77 -18.35 -23.18 -5.26
C ASN A 77 -17.17 -22.95 -6.21
N PRO A 78 -17.18 -23.51 -7.42
CA PRO A 78 -16.16 -23.22 -8.42
C PRO A 78 -16.17 -21.75 -8.89
N ASN A 79 -17.22 -20.99 -8.59
CA ASN A 79 -17.30 -19.58 -8.96
C ASN A 79 -16.41 -18.72 -8.03
N PRO A 80 -15.46 -17.95 -8.59
CA PRO A 80 -14.60 -17.07 -7.81
C PRO A 80 -15.42 -16.02 -7.08
N ASN A 81 -14.95 -15.64 -5.90
CA ASN A 81 -15.59 -14.61 -5.10
C ASN A 81 -15.34 -13.23 -5.74
N PRO A 82 -16.38 -12.47 -6.13
CA PRO A 82 -16.20 -11.15 -6.73
C PRO A 82 -15.58 -10.11 -5.78
N ASP A 83 -15.61 -10.36 -4.47
CA ASP A 83 -14.94 -9.51 -3.48
C ASP A 83 -13.45 -9.88 -3.28
N PHE A 84 -12.98 -10.98 -3.87
CA PHE A 84 -11.56 -11.36 -3.87
C PHE A 84 -10.76 -10.50 -4.86
N GLU A 85 -9.83 -9.71 -4.34
CA GLU A 85 -8.87 -8.92 -5.13
C GLU A 85 -7.52 -9.66 -5.10
N GLU A 86 -6.99 -10.04 -6.27
CA GLU A 86 -5.70 -10.75 -6.47
C GLU A 86 -4.49 -9.81 -6.42
#